data_AF-A0A920R4H7-F1
#
_entry.id   AF-A0A920R4H7-F1
#
_cell.length_a   1.000
_cell.length_b   1.000
_cell.length_c   1.000
_cell.angle_alpha   90.00
_cell.angle_beta   90.00
_cell.angle_gamma   90.00
#
_symmetry.space_group_name_H-M   'P 1'
#
loop_
_entity.id
_entity.type
_entity.pdbx_description
1 polymer ?
#
loop_
_entity_poly.entity_id
_entity_poly.type
_entity_poly.pdbx_seq_one_letter_code
_entity_poly.pdbx_strand_id
1 'polypeptide(L)'
;MITTAGPLNLEITPDSVESLQAGNNGMLVHTNHCVHPSLASNNELYASRIYGQSFARKARAQVLLDKQAIDGKVSINDAQALLADHENFPTSICRHPNDDRETGWQRSVISIIVEPSLHQMHISNGNPCENPYETYQMK
;
A
#
# COMPACT_ATOMS: atom_id res chain seq x y z
N MET A 1 20.90 -4.99 -5.70
CA MET A 1 21.04 -3.61 -6.23
C MET A 1 20.93 -2.66 -5.05
N ILE A 2 21.94 -1.84 -4.78
CA ILE A 2 21.85 -0.72 -3.83
C ILE A 2 21.98 0.55 -4.67
N THR A 3 20.92 1.33 -4.80
CA THR A 3 20.87 2.55 -5.60
C THR A 3 20.25 3.67 -4.75
N THR A 4 20.57 4.92 -5.05
CA THR A 4 19.95 6.11 -4.45
C THR A 4 18.74 6.60 -5.23
N ALA A 5 18.27 5.84 -6.23
CA ALA A 5 17.21 6.27 -7.15
C ALA A 5 15.80 6.21 -6.54
N GLY A 6 15.68 5.86 -5.25
CA GLY A 6 14.41 5.74 -4.56
C GLY A 6 13.71 4.41 -4.80
N PRO A 7 12.43 4.29 -4.39
CA PRO A 7 11.69 3.05 -4.51
C PRO A 7 11.34 2.76 -5.98
N LEU A 8 11.38 1.47 -6.32
CA LEU A 8 10.95 0.93 -7.62
C LEU A 8 9.84 -0.08 -7.38
N ASN A 9 8.73 0.06 -8.09
CA ASN A 9 7.69 -0.96 -8.14
C ASN A 9 7.71 -1.66 -9.50
N LEU A 10 7.49 -2.97 -9.51
CA LEU A 10 7.44 -3.78 -10.72
C LEU A 10 6.03 -4.35 -10.90
N GLU A 11 5.42 -4.06 -12.05
CA GLU A 11 4.20 -4.73 -12.51
C GLU A 11 4.59 -5.76 -13.56
N ILE A 12 4.25 -7.03 -13.32
CA ILE A 12 4.78 -8.15 -14.09
C ILE A 12 3.64 -9.04 -14.59
N THR A 13 3.71 -9.40 -15.86
CA THR A 13 2.92 -10.46 -16.50
C THR A 13 3.87 -11.50 -17.11
N PRO A 14 3.40 -12.66 -17.58
CA PRO A 14 4.26 -13.61 -18.28
C PRO A 14 4.98 -13.00 -19.49
N ASP A 15 4.39 -11.98 -20.13
CA ASP A 15 4.88 -11.39 -21.37
C ASP A 15 5.55 -10.02 -21.18
N SER A 16 5.47 -9.41 -19.99
CA SER A 16 6.07 -8.08 -19.73
C SER A 16 6.53 -7.88 -18.29
N VAL A 17 7.56 -7.05 -18.12
CA VAL A 17 8.05 -6.52 -16.84
C VAL A 17 8.10 -5.01 -16.98
N GLU A 18 7.24 -4.31 -16.25
CA GLU A 18 7.14 -2.86 -16.28
C GLU A 18 7.57 -2.26 -14.94
N SER A 19 8.27 -1.13 -15.01
CA SER A 19 8.78 -0.45 -13.82
C SER A 19 8.09 0.89 -13.59
N LEU A 20 7.62 1.11 -12.36
CA LEU A 20 7.11 2.38 -11.88
C LEU A 20 8.13 2.98 -10.92
N GLN A 21 8.61 4.18 -11.25
CA GLN A 21 9.52 4.96 -10.41
C GLN A 21 8.72 5.96 -9.57
N ALA A 22 9.26 6.31 -8.41
CA ALA A 22 8.73 7.42 -7.64
C ALA A 22 8.74 8.73 -8.47
N GLY A 23 7.76 9.59 -8.23
CA GLY A 23 7.77 10.94 -8.79
C GLY A 23 8.80 11.83 -8.11
N ASN A 24 8.77 13.13 -8.43
CA ASN A 24 9.72 14.12 -7.87
C ASN A 24 9.70 14.23 -6.34
N ASN A 25 8.63 13.75 -5.68
CA ASN A 25 8.49 13.73 -4.23
C ASN A 25 9.14 12.49 -3.57
N GLY A 26 9.74 11.58 -4.35
CA GLY A 26 10.42 10.39 -3.83
C GLY A 26 9.47 9.31 -3.28
N MET A 27 8.16 9.45 -3.47
CA MET A 27 7.15 8.53 -2.93
C MET A 27 6.48 7.72 -4.04
N LEU A 28 6.02 6.52 -3.66
CA LEU A 28 5.28 5.62 -4.54
C LEU A 28 4.14 4.97 -3.76
N VAL A 29 2.93 4.98 -4.33
CA VAL A 29 1.75 4.27 -3.80
C VAL A 29 1.29 3.26 -4.83
N HIS A 30 1.07 2.03 -4.39
CA HIS A 30 0.48 0.98 -5.22
C HIS A 30 -0.56 0.17 -4.45
N THR A 31 -1.43 -0.51 -5.17
CA THR A 31 -2.45 -1.40 -4.59
C THR A 31 -2.56 -2.69 -5.40
N ASN A 32 -3.68 -2.96 -6.07
CA ASN A 32 -3.96 -4.24 -6.72
C ASN A 32 -4.37 -4.10 -8.20
N HIS A 33 -4.46 -2.88 -8.72
CA HIS A 33 -4.68 -2.62 -10.15
C HIS A 33 -3.37 -2.21 -10.83
N CYS A 34 -3.28 -2.42 -12.14
CA CYS A 34 -2.15 -1.97 -12.95
C CYS A 34 -2.19 -0.45 -13.11
N VAL A 35 -1.03 0.19 -12.95
CA VAL A 35 -0.84 1.63 -13.04
C VAL A 35 0.02 1.96 -14.26
N HIS A 36 0.92 1.06 -14.69
CA HIS A 36 1.74 1.31 -15.87
C HIS A 36 0.87 1.36 -17.14
N PRO A 37 1.05 2.34 -18.04
CA PRO A 37 0.18 2.50 -19.21
C PRO A 37 0.09 1.27 -20.12
N SER A 38 1.18 0.50 -20.28
CA SER A 38 1.18 -0.71 -21.11
C SER A 38 0.34 -1.86 -20.53
N LEU A 39 0.05 -1.83 -19.23
CA LEU A 39 -0.73 -2.84 -18.51
C LEU A 39 -2.11 -2.32 -18.09
N ALA A 40 -2.43 -1.04 -18.29
CA ALA A 40 -3.66 -0.42 -17.81
C ALA A 40 -4.94 -1.07 -18.38
N SER A 41 -4.88 -1.61 -19.61
CA SER A 41 -6.02 -2.32 -20.23
C SER A 41 -6.41 -3.60 -19.50
N ASN A 42 -5.48 -4.21 -18.74
CA ASN A 42 -5.79 -5.37 -17.89
C ASN A 42 -6.84 -5.04 -16.83
N ASN A 43 -6.95 -3.76 -16.45
CA ASN A 43 -7.92 -3.34 -15.46
C ASN A 43 -9.37 -3.44 -15.96
N GLU A 44 -9.57 -3.29 -17.26
CA GLU A 44 -10.88 -3.46 -17.89
C GLU A 44 -11.11 -4.93 -18.24
N LEU A 45 -10.10 -5.58 -18.85
CA LEU A 45 -10.18 -6.97 -19.29
C LEU A 45 -10.43 -7.95 -18.12
N TYR A 46 -9.89 -7.65 -16.94
CA TYR A 46 -10.01 -8.46 -15.74
C TYR A 46 -10.67 -7.71 -14.59
N ALA A 47 -11.61 -6.81 -14.90
CA ALA A 47 -12.29 -5.97 -13.91
C ALA A 47 -12.88 -6.76 -12.73
N SER A 48 -13.42 -7.97 -12.97
CA SER A 48 -13.95 -8.86 -11.92
C SER A 48 -12.88 -9.37 -10.94
N ARG A 49 -11.61 -9.37 -11.34
CA ARG A 49 -10.45 -9.73 -10.49
C ARG A 49 -9.88 -8.53 -9.75
N ILE A 50 -10.16 -7.31 -10.21
CA ILE A 50 -9.79 -6.11 -9.48
C ILE A 50 -10.77 -5.96 -8.34
N TYR A 51 -10.33 -6.52 -7.23
CA TYR A 51 -11.14 -6.57 -6.07
C TYR A 51 -11.41 -5.16 -5.53
N GLY A 52 -12.68 -4.93 -5.22
CA GLY A 52 -13.30 -3.62 -5.01
C GLY A 52 -12.42 -2.67 -4.20
N GLN A 53 -12.28 -1.46 -4.76
CA GLN A 53 -11.68 -0.26 -4.16
C GLN A 53 -10.16 -0.20 -4.16
N SER A 54 -9.49 -1.02 -4.97
CA SER A 54 -8.07 -0.80 -5.24
C SER A 54 -7.78 0.64 -5.70
N PHE A 55 -8.56 1.17 -6.63
CA PHE A 55 -8.42 2.56 -7.11
C PHE A 55 -8.63 3.58 -5.99
N ALA A 56 -9.72 3.44 -5.22
CA ALA A 56 -10.05 4.36 -4.12
C ALA A 56 -8.98 4.33 -3.01
N ARG A 57 -8.48 3.14 -2.62
CA ARG A 57 -7.40 3.01 -1.64
C ARG A 57 -6.11 3.66 -2.11
N LYS A 58 -5.74 3.49 -3.39
CA LYS A 58 -4.56 4.17 -3.96
C LYS A 58 -4.73 5.69 -3.91
N ALA A 59 -5.88 6.20 -4.34
CA ALA A 59 -6.16 7.64 -4.31
C ALA A 59 -6.11 8.20 -2.88
N ARG A 60 -6.73 7.50 -1.92
CA ARG A 60 -6.70 7.87 -0.51
C ARG A 60 -5.28 7.86 0.06
N ALA A 61 -4.53 6.77 -0.13
CA ALA A 61 -3.16 6.68 0.35
C ALA A 61 -2.28 7.80 -0.24
N GLN A 62 -2.46 8.15 -1.52
CA GLN A 62 -1.75 9.27 -2.14
C GLN A 62 -2.08 10.60 -1.45
N VAL A 63 -3.37 10.89 -1.21
CA VAL A 63 -3.79 12.10 -0.51
C VAL A 63 -3.23 12.18 0.91
N LEU A 64 -3.16 11.06 1.63
CA LEU A 64 -2.59 11.02 2.98
C LEU A 64 -1.08 11.27 2.96
N LEU A 65 -0.36 10.61 2.06
CA LEU A 65 1.08 10.82 1.90
C LEU A 65 1.40 12.25 1.49
N ASP A 66 0.69 12.82 0.52
CA ASP A 66 0.95 14.19 0.06
C ASP A 66 0.70 15.23 1.16
N LYS A 67 -0.18 14.92 2.13
CA LYS A 67 -0.45 15.78 3.29
C LYS A 67 0.56 15.64 4.43
N GLN A 68 1.05 14.42 4.67
CA GLN A 68 1.87 14.10 5.84
C GLN A 68 3.36 14.12 5.53
N ALA A 69 3.75 13.92 4.27
CA ALA A 69 5.14 13.85 3.89
C ALA A 69 5.80 15.24 3.90
N ILE A 70 6.97 15.34 4.53
CA ILE A 70 7.82 16.52 4.54
C ILE A 70 9.15 16.12 3.92
N ASP A 71 9.55 16.77 2.84
CA ASP A 71 10.77 16.48 2.07
C ASP A 71 10.90 15.00 1.67
N GLY A 72 9.79 14.38 1.26
CA GLY A 72 9.73 12.98 0.85
C GLY A 72 9.84 11.97 2.00
N LYS A 73 9.69 12.42 3.25
CA LYS A 73 9.76 11.58 4.46
C LYS A 73 8.43 11.57 5.17
N VAL A 74 8.08 10.41 5.74
CA VAL A 74 6.85 10.18 6.51
C VAL A 74 7.27 9.74 7.91
N SER A 75 6.67 10.31 8.95
CA SER A 75 6.95 9.87 10.32
C SER A 75 6.33 8.49 10.58
N ILE A 76 6.82 7.78 11.61
CA ILE A 76 6.21 6.50 12.00
C ILE A 76 4.74 6.65 12.38
N ASN A 77 4.39 7.71 13.11
CA ASN A 77 3.00 7.95 13.51
C ASN A 77 2.10 8.21 12.29
N ASP A 78 2.60 8.95 11.30
CA ASP A 78 1.88 9.21 10.05
C ASP A 78 1.70 7.92 9.23
N ALA A 79 2.74 7.10 9.11
CA ALA A 79 2.66 5.80 8.45
C ALA A 79 1.66 4.85 9.14
N GLN A 80 1.67 4.81 10.48
CA GLN A 80 0.71 4.02 11.26
C GLN A 80 -0.73 4.53 11.04
N ALA A 81 -0.93 5.84 11.08
CA ALA A 81 -2.24 6.46 10.84
C ALA A 81 -2.76 6.20 9.43
N LEU A 82 -1.89 6.28 8.41
CA LEU A 82 -2.24 5.95 7.03
C LEU A 82 -2.68 4.50 6.89
N LEU A 83 -1.93 3.56 7.46
CA LEU A 83 -2.25 2.12 7.38
C LEU A 83 -3.48 1.73 8.20
N ALA A 84 -3.85 2.55 9.20
CA ALA A 84 -5.08 2.42 9.99
C ALA A 84 -6.28 3.16 9.37
N ASP A 85 -6.14 3.83 8.22
CA ASP A 85 -7.20 4.65 7.64
C ASP A 85 -8.43 3.83 7.20
N HIS A 86 -9.60 4.37 7.53
CA HIS A 86 -10.92 3.76 7.33
C HIS A 86 -11.78 4.51 6.30
N GLU A 87 -11.22 5.36 5.43
CA GLU A 87 -12.03 5.96 4.37
C GLU A 87 -12.51 4.86 3.40
N ASN A 88 -13.83 4.78 3.21
CA ASN A 88 -14.54 3.68 2.55
C ASN A 88 -14.58 2.35 3.35
N PHE A 89 -14.62 2.41 4.68
CA PHE A 89 -14.92 1.26 5.54
C PHE A 89 -16.17 0.50 5.04
N PRO A 90 -16.17 -0.86 5.02
CA PRO A 90 -15.20 -1.80 5.62
C PRO A 90 -14.03 -2.17 4.70
N THR A 91 -13.95 -1.57 3.53
CA THR A 91 -13.11 -2.02 2.41
C THR A 91 -11.96 -1.03 2.11
N SER A 92 -11.73 -0.14 3.08
CA SER A 92 -10.67 0.85 3.25
C SER A 92 -9.24 0.29 3.24
N ILE A 93 -8.24 1.15 3.44
CA ILE A 93 -6.82 0.76 3.56
C ILE A 93 -6.66 -0.24 4.71
N CYS A 94 -7.14 0.11 5.92
CA CYS A 94 -7.36 -0.84 6.99
C CYS A 94 -8.66 -1.60 6.69
N ARG A 95 -8.56 -2.77 6.06
CA ARG A 95 -9.73 -3.54 5.59
C ARG A 95 -10.29 -4.44 6.68
N HIS A 96 -11.61 -4.45 6.83
CA HIS A 96 -12.33 -5.29 7.77
C HIS A 96 -13.32 -6.23 7.07
N PRO A 97 -13.68 -7.35 7.72
CA PRO A 97 -14.73 -8.22 7.24
C PRO A 97 -16.08 -7.50 7.11
N ASN A 98 -16.93 -8.00 6.21
CA ASN A 98 -18.27 -7.48 5.96
C ASN A 98 -19.20 -8.56 5.37
N ASP A 99 -20.42 -8.18 5.00
CA ASP A 99 -21.47 -9.10 4.55
C ASP A 99 -21.40 -9.46 3.04
N ASP A 100 -20.39 -8.98 2.31
CA ASP A 100 -20.20 -9.35 0.91
C ASP A 100 -19.99 -10.87 0.78
N ARG A 101 -20.78 -11.48 -0.10
CA ARG A 101 -20.87 -12.95 -0.18
C ARG A 101 -19.61 -13.61 -0.73
N GLU A 102 -18.88 -12.92 -1.60
CA GLU A 102 -17.69 -13.46 -2.26
C GLU A 102 -16.42 -13.14 -1.47
N THR A 103 -16.42 -11.99 -0.80
CA THR A 103 -15.18 -11.34 -0.37
C THR A 103 -15.25 -10.67 0.98
N GLY A 104 -16.40 -10.73 1.65
CA GLY A 104 -16.61 -10.18 2.99
C GLY A 104 -15.74 -10.81 4.08
N TRP A 105 -15.08 -11.94 3.80
CA TRP A 105 -14.10 -12.55 4.71
C TRP A 105 -12.73 -11.84 4.71
N GLN A 106 -12.44 -11.00 3.72
CA GLN A 106 -11.13 -10.35 3.58
C GLN A 106 -10.89 -9.29 4.65
N ARG A 107 -9.64 -9.21 5.11
CA ARG A 107 -9.18 -8.22 6.09
C ARG A 107 -7.69 -7.94 5.95
N SER A 108 -7.23 -6.81 6.52
CA SER A 108 -5.80 -6.60 6.75
C SER A 108 -5.31 -7.60 7.80
N VAL A 109 -4.45 -8.53 7.39
CA VAL A 109 -3.96 -9.62 8.27
C VAL A 109 -2.64 -9.29 8.94
N ILE A 110 -1.87 -8.37 8.37
CA ILE A 110 -0.61 -7.88 8.91
C ILE A 110 -0.39 -6.47 8.38
N SER A 111 0.19 -5.61 9.21
CA SER A 111 0.67 -4.30 8.80
C SER A 111 2.16 -4.19 9.12
N ILE A 112 2.96 -3.73 8.17
CA ILE A 112 4.42 -3.65 8.28
C ILE A 112 4.88 -2.26 7.87
N ILE A 113 5.69 -1.63 8.72
CA ILE A 113 6.44 -0.41 8.42
C ILE A 113 7.91 -0.74 8.58
N VAL A 114 8.73 -0.44 7.57
CA VAL A 114 10.17 -0.71 7.58
C VAL A 114 10.92 0.60 7.59
N GLU A 115 11.93 0.72 8.46
CA GLU A 115 12.89 1.82 8.49
C GLU A 115 14.29 1.29 8.16
N PRO A 116 14.64 1.16 6.86
CA PRO A 116 15.88 0.52 6.45
C PRO A 116 17.13 1.19 7.01
N SER A 117 17.13 2.52 7.14
CA SER A 117 18.26 3.29 7.70
C SER A 117 18.52 3.00 9.17
N LEU A 118 17.52 2.50 9.90
CA LEU A 118 17.61 2.15 11.31
C LEU A 118 17.68 0.64 11.54
N HIS A 119 17.68 -0.16 10.48
CA HIS A 119 17.60 -1.62 10.56
C HIS A 119 16.46 -2.12 11.45
N GLN A 120 15.30 -1.46 11.42
CA GLN A 120 14.14 -1.87 12.22
C GLN A 120 12.86 -1.94 11.41
N MET A 121 11.92 -2.74 11.89
CA MET A 121 10.57 -2.88 11.35
C MET A 121 9.55 -2.83 12.47
N HIS A 122 8.38 -2.28 12.20
CA HIS A 122 7.23 -2.25 13.08
C HIS A 122 6.14 -3.12 12.49
N ILE A 123 5.67 -4.10 13.25
CA ILE A 123 4.70 -5.09 12.77
C ILE A 123 3.47 -5.09 13.68
N SER A 124 2.29 -4.98 13.08
CA SER A 124 1.01 -5.21 13.75
C SER A 124 0.36 -6.48 13.19
N ASN A 125 -0.08 -7.37 14.09
CA ASN A 125 -0.75 -8.61 13.74
C ASN A 125 -2.26 -8.37 13.62
N GLY A 126 -2.78 -8.39 12.39
CA GLY A 126 -4.16 -8.02 12.08
C GLY A 126 -4.32 -6.54 11.71
N ASN A 127 -5.50 -6.00 11.99
CA ASN A 127 -5.87 -4.62 11.68
C ASN A 127 -5.08 -3.64 12.57
N PRO A 128 -4.25 -2.74 12.00
CA PRO A 128 -3.41 -1.83 12.79
C PRO A 128 -4.19 -0.76 13.57
N CYS A 129 -5.50 -0.61 13.32
CA CYS A 129 -6.36 0.25 14.13
C CYS A 129 -6.78 -0.39 15.47
N GLU A 130 -6.69 -1.72 15.58
CA GLU A 130 -7.12 -2.50 16.75
C GLU A 130 -5.94 -3.17 17.46
N ASN A 131 -4.80 -3.29 16.79
CA ASN A 131 -3.64 -4.05 17.27
C ASN A 131 -2.40 -3.14 17.35
N PRO A 132 -1.63 -3.21 18.45
CA PRO A 132 -0.42 -2.43 18.58
C PRO A 132 0.64 -2.84 17.55
N TYR A 133 1.61 -1.96 17.31
CA TYR A 133 2.83 -2.30 16.58
C TYR A 133 3.92 -2.75 17.56
N GLU A 134 4.57 -3.86 17.23
CA GLU A 134 5.78 -4.34 17.88
C GLU A 134 7.00 -4.00 17.00
N THR A 135 8.07 -3.49 17.61
CA THR A 135 9.31 -3.15 16.90
C THR A 135 10.32 -4.29 16.97
N TYR A 136 10.85 -4.67 15.81
CA TYR A 136 11.86 -5.71 15.65
C TYR A 136 13.12 -5.11 15.02
N GLN A 137 14.28 -5.51 15.56
CA GLN A 137 15.57 -5.19 14.98
C GLN A 137 15.97 -6.23 13.94
N MET A 138 16.37 -5.77 12.76
CA MET A 138 16.85 -6.59 11.65
C MET A 138 18.36 -6.79 11.80
N LYS A 139 18.83 -8.02 11.59
CA LYS A 139 20.25 -8.38 11.67
C LYS A 139 20.95 -8.20 10.34
#